data_AF-A0A932DQA8-F1
#
_entry.id   AF-A0A932DQA8-F1
#
_cell.length_a   1.000
_cell.length_b   1.000
_cell.length_c   1.000
_cell.angle_alpha   90.00
_cell.angle_beta   90.00
_cell.angle_gamma   90.00
#
_symmetry.space_group_name_H-M   'P 1'
#
loop_
_entity.id
_entity.type
_entity.pdbx_description
1 polymer ?
#
loop_
_entity_poly.entity_id
_entity_poly.type
_entity_poly.pdbx_seq_one_letter_code
_entity_poly.pdbx_strand_id
1 'polypeptide(L)'
;PIMKVKDRDEAVRFANSSRYGLDSSVFTRDPKGAWEIAGEIQAGAVCINDSLVNFIIPEAPMGGIKESGLGRRHGAEGIRKYCRQKTIVADRLGLKSEFAWFPTTSRKRDFFRRALRLLFRSGWRNKLSAPKPTRR
;
A
#
# COMPACT_ATOMS: atom_id res chain seq x y z
N PRO A 1 31.75 15.37 7.38
CA PRO A 1 32.67 14.19 7.41
C PRO A 1 32.76 13.60 6.00
N ILE A 2 33.90 13.02 5.62
CA ILE A 2 34.10 12.37 4.31
C ILE A 2 34.46 10.91 4.58
N MET A 3 33.75 9.97 3.96
CA MET A 3 34.01 8.53 4.07
C MET A 3 34.30 7.99 2.68
N LYS A 4 35.48 7.38 2.51
CA LYS A 4 35.84 6.70 1.27
C LYS A 4 35.26 5.29 1.28
N VAL A 5 34.66 4.90 0.17
CA VAL A 5 34.20 3.52 -0.09
C VAL A 5 34.95 2.96 -1.30
N LYS A 6 34.96 1.64 -1.43
CA LYS A 6 35.60 0.91 -2.52
C LYS A 6 34.84 1.06 -3.83
N ASP A 7 33.52 0.95 -3.77
CA ASP A 7 32.65 0.89 -4.95
C ASP A 7 31.25 1.44 -4.68
N ARG A 8 30.45 1.52 -5.76
CA ARG A 8 29.07 2.00 -5.74
C ARG A 8 28.19 1.19 -4.78
N ASP A 9 28.29 -0.12 -4.82
CA ASP A 9 27.42 -1.00 -4.04
C ASP A 9 27.69 -0.82 -2.54
N GLU A 10 28.96 -0.63 -2.17
CA GLU A 10 29.33 -0.28 -0.80
C GLU A 10 28.78 1.09 -0.38
N ALA A 11 28.84 2.10 -1.25
CA ALA A 11 28.22 3.40 -1.00
C ALA A 11 26.72 3.28 -0.73
N VAL A 12 25.98 2.53 -1.55
CA VAL A 12 24.54 2.30 -1.37
C VAL A 12 24.27 1.56 -0.07
N ARG A 13 25.04 0.51 0.25
CA ARG A 13 24.90 -0.23 1.52
C ARG A 13 25.09 0.69 2.73
N PHE A 14 26.12 1.53 2.73
CA PHE A 14 26.37 2.46 3.83
C PHE A 14 25.31 3.56 3.90
N ALA A 15 24.90 4.14 2.78
CA ALA A 15 23.79 5.10 2.77
C ALA A 15 22.52 4.49 3.39
N ASN A 16 22.22 3.24 3.03
CA ASN A 16 21.05 2.52 3.53
C ASN A 16 21.19 2.03 4.98
N SER A 17 22.40 1.91 5.52
CA SER A 17 22.62 1.58 6.94
C SER A 17 22.25 2.69 7.92
N SER A 18 22.04 3.92 7.42
CA SER A 18 21.51 5.01 8.25
C SER A 18 20.11 4.67 8.78
N ARG A 19 19.89 4.93 10.07
CA ARG A 19 18.55 4.88 10.70
C ARG A 19 17.61 5.97 10.18
N TYR A 20 18.17 7.01 9.56
CA TYR A 20 17.46 8.12 8.94
C TYR A 20 17.40 7.94 7.42
N GLY A 21 16.32 8.42 6.82
CA GLY A 21 16.08 8.38 5.38
C GLY A 21 15.16 9.52 4.95
N LEU A 22 15.47 10.77 5.33
CA LEU A 22 14.69 11.94 4.90
C LEU A 22 14.96 12.27 3.44
N ASP A 23 16.23 12.48 3.12
CA ASP A 23 16.73 12.97 1.85
C ASP A 23 18.11 12.35 1.56
N SER A 24 18.48 12.30 0.29
CA SER A 24 19.81 11.88 -0.15
C SER A 24 20.18 12.60 -1.45
N SER A 25 21.46 12.56 -1.81
CA SER A 25 21.94 13.17 -3.04
C SER A 25 23.00 12.29 -3.70
N VAL A 26 22.93 12.17 -5.03
CA VAL A 26 23.87 11.39 -5.85
C VAL A 26 24.52 12.33 -6.85
N PHE A 27 25.85 12.42 -6.82
CA PHE A 27 26.61 13.24 -7.76
C PHE A 27 27.44 12.34 -8.67
N THR A 28 27.20 12.41 -9.99
CA THR A 28 27.91 11.60 -10.98
C THR A 28 27.79 12.22 -12.39
N ARG A 29 28.75 11.90 -13.24
CA ARG A 29 28.71 12.21 -14.68
C ARG A 29 28.01 11.14 -15.52
N ASP A 30 27.73 9.98 -14.96
CA ASP A 30 26.99 8.89 -15.61
C ASP A 30 25.49 9.03 -15.33
N PRO A 31 24.67 9.46 -16.30
CA PRO A 31 23.25 9.66 -16.07
C PRO A 31 22.53 8.35 -15.75
N LYS A 32 22.93 7.24 -16.39
CA LYS A 32 22.27 5.95 -16.19
C LYS A 32 22.56 5.42 -14.78
N GLY A 33 23.83 5.42 -14.39
CA GLY A 33 24.23 5.07 -13.03
C GLY A 33 23.58 5.95 -11.96
N ALA A 34 23.34 7.24 -12.23
CA ALA A 34 22.65 8.12 -11.29
C ALA A 34 21.24 7.64 -10.96
N TRP A 35 20.45 7.27 -11.98
CA TRP A 35 19.09 6.78 -11.81
C TRP A 35 19.05 5.43 -11.11
N GLU A 36 19.97 4.52 -11.45
CA GLU A 36 20.04 3.22 -10.79
C GLU A 36 20.40 3.37 -9.30
N ILE A 37 21.42 4.17 -8.96
CA ILE A 37 21.80 4.45 -7.57
C ILE A 37 20.64 5.10 -6.82
N ALA A 38 20.00 6.12 -7.40
CA ALA A 38 18.89 6.82 -6.77
C ALA A 38 17.70 5.89 -6.46
N GLY A 39 17.44 4.90 -7.32
CA GLY A 39 16.40 3.89 -7.09
C GLY A 39 16.72 2.88 -5.98
N GLU A 40 17.99 2.64 -5.69
CA GLU A 40 18.43 1.71 -4.64
C GLU A 40 18.54 2.37 -3.25
N ILE A 41 18.65 3.70 -3.18
CA ILE A 41 18.77 4.43 -1.92
C ILE A 41 17.41 4.47 -1.20
N GLN A 42 17.42 4.03 0.05
CA GLN A 42 16.29 4.07 0.97
C GLN A 42 16.20 5.45 1.64
N ALA A 43 15.65 6.42 0.90
CA ALA A 43 15.32 7.75 1.39
C ALA A 43 13.95 8.22 0.89
N GLY A 44 13.40 9.23 1.57
CA GLY A 44 12.14 9.87 1.18
C GLY A 44 12.17 10.57 -0.17
N ALA A 45 13.34 11.11 -0.50
CA ALA A 45 13.69 11.72 -1.77
C ALA A 45 15.19 11.55 -2.05
N VAL A 46 15.57 11.58 -3.33
CA VAL A 46 16.97 11.58 -3.78
C VAL A 46 17.13 12.65 -4.86
N CYS A 47 18.07 13.56 -4.67
CA CYS A 47 18.45 14.56 -5.67
C CYS A 47 19.64 14.05 -6.51
N ILE A 48 19.55 14.12 -7.84
CA ILE A 48 20.67 13.77 -8.73
C ILE A 48 21.37 15.06 -9.16
N ASN A 49 22.69 15.11 -8.95
CA ASN A 49 23.55 16.26 -9.25
C ASN A 49 23.10 17.58 -8.62
N ASP A 50 22.35 17.49 -7.54
CA ASP A 50 21.85 18.62 -6.77
C ASP A 50 21.61 18.20 -5.32
N SER A 51 21.34 19.16 -4.43
CA SER A 51 21.04 18.95 -3.02
C SER A 51 19.91 19.88 -2.59
N LEU A 52 18.95 19.34 -1.83
CA LEU A 52 17.80 20.08 -1.27
C LEU A 52 16.83 20.70 -2.30
N VAL A 53 17.02 20.53 -3.61
CA VAL A 53 16.11 21.10 -4.62
C VAL A 53 14.71 20.50 -4.55
N ASN A 54 14.57 19.25 -4.11
CA ASN A 54 13.25 18.66 -3.82
C ASN A 54 12.45 19.43 -2.76
N PHE A 55 13.11 20.14 -1.83
CA PHE A 55 12.44 20.95 -0.83
C PHE A 55 11.73 22.18 -1.43
N ILE A 56 12.27 22.75 -2.49
CA ILE A 56 11.72 23.98 -3.09
C ILE A 56 10.68 23.70 -4.18
N ILE A 57 10.37 22.43 -4.46
CA ILE A 57 9.34 22.02 -5.44
C ILE A 57 8.05 21.69 -4.67
N PRO A 58 7.05 22.60 -4.61
CA PRO A 58 5.87 22.41 -3.76
C PRO A 58 4.92 21.31 -4.27
N GLU A 59 5.06 20.92 -5.54
CA GLU A 59 4.27 19.88 -6.18
C GLU A 59 4.82 18.46 -5.88
N ALA A 60 6.11 18.35 -5.57
CA ALA A 60 6.77 17.07 -5.32
C ALA A 60 6.51 16.60 -3.88
N PRO A 61 5.95 15.40 -3.64
CA PRO A 61 5.69 14.90 -2.29
C PRO A 61 6.99 14.71 -1.49
N MET A 62 7.18 15.50 -0.43
CA MET A 62 8.37 15.47 0.40
C MET A 62 8.08 14.79 1.74
N GLY A 63 8.88 13.81 2.13
CA GLY A 63 8.81 13.24 3.48
C GLY A 63 9.67 12.02 3.58
N GLY A 64 10.18 11.78 4.79
CA GLY A 64 11.16 10.73 5.03
C GLY A 64 10.55 9.34 5.16
N ILE A 65 11.46 8.38 5.32
CA ILE A 65 11.19 7.03 5.75
C ILE A 65 12.07 6.68 6.96
N LYS A 66 11.92 5.48 7.54
CA LYS A 66 12.63 5.04 8.74
C LYS A 66 12.37 5.99 9.93
N GLU A 67 13.38 6.30 10.72
CA GLU A 67 13.26 7.25 11.84
C GLU A 67 13.15 8.71 11.40
N SER A 68 13.25 9.01 10.10
CA SER A 68 13.02 10.37 9.60
C SER A 68 11.54 10.76 9.52
N GLY A 69 10.63 9.83 9.83
CA GLY A 69 9.21 10.11 10.02
C GLY A 69 8.31 9.36 9.04
N LEU A 70 7.02 9.65 9.17
CA LEU A 70 5.93 9.06 8.38
C LEU A 70 5.15 10.15 7.64
N GLY A 71 4.62 9.79 6.48
CA GLY A 71 3.79 10.68 5.66
C GLY A 71 4.60 11.66 4.80
N ARG A 72 3.88 12.59 4.16
CA ARG A 72 4.45 13.58 3.23
C ARG A 72 3.92 14.99 3.54
N ARG A 73 4.72 16.01 3.26
CA ARG A 73 4.37 17.44 3.13
C ARG A 73 4.63 17.78 1.65
N HIS A 74 3.91 18.73 1.06
CA HIS A 74 3.93 19.00 -0.40
C HIS A 74 3.18 17.98 -1.27
N GLY A 75 2.90 18.40 -2.50
CA GLY A 75 2.09 17.67 -3.46
C GLY A 75 0.66 17.39 -2.98
N ALA A 76 -0.05 16.59 -3.76
CA ALA A 76 -1.41 16.19 -3.42
C ALA A 76 -1.47 15.42 -2.08
N GLU A 77 -0.45 14.61 -1.78
CA GLU A 77 -0.34 13.85 -0.53
C GLU A 77 -0.24 14.78 0.70
N GLY A 78 0.44 15.92 0.57
CA GLY A 78 0.56 16.91 1.63
C GLY A 78 -0.76 17.55 2.02
N ILE A 79 -1.70 17.72 1.09
CA ILE A 79 -3.06 18.21 1.38
C ILE A 79 -3.95 17.07 1.87
N ARG A 80 -3.88 15.90 1.23
CA ARG A 80 -4.71 14.73 1.56
C ARG A 80 -4.60 14.29 3.02
N LYS A 81 -3.44 14.47 3.67
CA LYS A 81 -3.27 14.15 5.10
C LYS A 81 -4.14 14.99 6.04
N TYR A 82 -4.60 16.17 5.59
CA TYR A 82 -5.52 17.03 6.32
C TYR A 82 -6.98 16.81 5.93
N CYS A 83 -7.25 15.90 4.98
CA CYS A 83 -8.58 15.52 4.56
C CYS A 83 -9.07 14.27 5.32
N ARG A 84 -10.37 14.19 5.58
CA ARG A 84 -11.01 12.98 6.10
C ARG A 84 -11.58 12.15 4.96
N GLN A 85 -11.11 10.92 4.79
CA GLN A 85 -11.70 9.99 3.83
C GLN A 85 -13.12 9.60 4.24
N LYS A 86 -14.07 9.67 3.30
CA LYS A 86 -15.46 9.24 3.48
C LYS A 86 -15.83 8.26 2.38
N THR A 87 -16.16 7.04 2.75
CA THR A 87 -16.70 6.04 1.82
C THR A 87 -18.21 6.14 1.78
N ILE A 88 -18.79 6.24 0.59
CA ILE A 88 -20.23 6.21 0.35
C ILE A 88 -20.49 5.07 -0.62
N VAL A 89 -21.40 4.16 -0.24
CA VAL A 89 -21.87 3.07 -1.09
C VAL A 89 -23.35 3.30 -1.35
N ALA A 90 -23.72 3.34 -2.63
CA ALA A 90 -25.11 3.42 -3.05
C ALA A 90 -25.51 2.07 -3.64
N ASP A 91 -26.64 1.52 -3.16
CA ASP A 91 -27.23 0.35 -3.78
C ASP A 91 -27.74 0.71 -5.19
N ARG A 92 -27.25 -0.01 -6.20
CA ARG A 92 -27.66 0.18 -7.60
C ARG A 92 -28.97 -0.54 -7.93
N LEU A 93 -29.30 -1.61 -7.21
CA LEU A 93 -30.42 -2.49 -7.55
C LEU A 93 -31.68 -2.22 -6.73
N GLY A 94 -31.56 -1.49 -5.62
CA GLY A 94 -32.69 -1.13 -4.76
C GLY A 94 -33.39 -2.34 -4.16
N LEU A 95 -32.65 -3.40 -3.84
CA LEU A 95 -33.24 -4.63 -3.32
C LEU A 95 -33.83 -4.36 -1.93
N LYS A 96 -35.14 -4.56 -1.77
CA LYS A 96 -35.86 -4.32 -0.49
C LYS A 96 -35.34 -5.15 0.69
N SER A 97 -34.62 -6.24 0.42
CA SER A 97 -33.99 -7.09 1.42
C SER A 97 -32.72 -7.67 0.83
N GLU A 98 -31.56 -7.23 1.32
CA GLU A 98 -30.34 -7.98 1.09
C GLU A 98 -30.43 -9.34 1.75
N PHE A 99 -29.70 -10.29 1.18
CA PHE A 99 -29.69 -11.67 1.63
C PHE A 99 -29.30 -11.80 3.13
N ALA A 100 -28.41 -10.92 3.59
CA ALA A 100 -27.95 -10.86 4.98
C ALA A 100 -28.77 -9.91 5.87
N TRP A 101 -29.72 -9.13 5.33
CA TRP A 101 -30.53 -8.21 6.13
C TRP A 101 -31.57 -8.94 6.98
N PHE A 102 -31.81 -8.36 8.16
CA PHE A 102 -32.80 -8.81 9.12
C PHE A 102 -34.23 -8.72 8.52
N PRO A 103 -35.17 -9.63 8.86
CA PRO A 103 -35.02 -10.78 9.74
C PRO A 103 -34.33 -11.98 9.10
N THR A 104 -33.37 -12.56 9.84
CA THR A 104 -32.62 -13.76 9.44
C THR A 104 -33.45 -15.01 9.72
N THR A 105 -34.38 -15.30 8.83
CA THR A 105 -35.16 -16.55 8.89
C THR A 105 -34.26 -17.77 8.72
N SER A 106 -34.60 -18.90 9.37
CA SER A 106 -33.84 -20.16 9.26
C SER A 106 -33.67 -20.62 7.82
N ARG A 107 -34.68 -20.42 6.97
CA ARG A 107 -34.61 -20.72 5.52
C ARG A 107 -33.54 -19.90 4.78
N LYS A 108 -33.42 -18.60 5.07
CA LYS A 108 -32.36 -17.74 4.50
C LYS A 108 -30.99 -18.24 4.97
N ARG A 109 -30.80 -18.48 6.26
CA ARG A 109 -29.52 -18.97 6.82
C ARG A 109 -29.08 -20.31 6.22
N ASP A 110 -30.00 -21.26 6.08
CA ASP A 110 -29.69 -22.58 5.50
C ASP A 110 -29.34 -22.50 4.02
N PHE A 111 -30.05 -21.65 3.27
CA PHE A 111 -29.70 -21.35 1.89
C PHE A 111 -28.32 -20.72 1.80
N PHE A 112 -27.98 -19.73 2.65
CA PHE A 112 -26.66 -19.11 2.66
C PHE A 112 -25.57 -20.13 2.91
N ARG A 113 -25.77 -20.95 3.94
CA ARG A 113 -24.80 -21.93 4.39
C ARG A 113 -24.60 -23.02 3.34
N ARG A 114 -25.61 -23.30 2.50
CA ARG A 114 -25.49 -24.17 1.33
C ARG A 114 -24.73 -23.47 0.20
N ALA A 115 -25.08 -22.23 -0.13
CA ALA A 115 -24.41 -21.44 -1.17
C ALA A 115 -22.91 -21.25 -0.87
N LEU A 116 -22.57 -20.83 0.35
CA LEU A 116 -21.18 -20.73 0.80
C LEU A 116 -20.45 -22.08 0.76
N ARG A 117 -21.12 -23.18 1.13
CA ARG A 117 -20.52 -24.53 1.04
C ARG A 117 -20.30 -24.97 -0.40
N LEU A 118 -21.16 -24.60 -1.34
CA LEU A 118 -20.96 -24.90 -2.76
C LEU A 118 -19.83 -24.07 -3.37
N LEU A 119 -19.72 -22.80 -2.97
CA LEU A 119 -18.71 -21.88 -3.48
C LEU A 119 -17.32 -22.19 -2.91
N PHE A 120 -17.21 -22.38 -1.59
CA PHE A 120 -15.91 -22.42 -0.89
C PHE A 120 -15.44 -23.81 -0.47
N ARG A 121 -16.23 -24.89 -0.63
CA ARG A 121 -15.77 -26.25 -0.30
C ARG A 121 -14.97 -26.84 -1.47
N SER A 122 -13.76 -27.33 -1.19
CA SER A 122 -12.91 -28.01 -2.17
C SER A 122 -13.44 -29.42 -2.50
N GLY A 123 -13.39 -29.77 -3.79
CA GLY A 123 -13.76 -31.09 -4.31
C GLY A 123 -15.23 -31.25 -4.73
N TRP A 124 -15.46 -31.73 -5.96
CA TRP A 124 -16.79 -31.89 -6.56
C TRP A 124 -17.69 -32.89 -5.81
N ARG A 125 -17.12 -33.97 -5.27
CA ARG A 125 -17.83 -34.95 -4.42
C ARG A 125 -18.37 -34.33 -3.12
N ASN A 126 -17.61 -33.40 -2.54
CA ASN A 126 -17.97 -32.72 -1.31
C ASN A 126 -19.02 -31.62 -1.52
N LYS A 127 -19.04 -31.00 -2.71
CA LYS A 127 -20.06 -30.02 -3.13
C LYS A 127 -21.45 -30.68 -3.30
N LEU A 128 -21.50 -31.93 -3.76
CA LEU A 128 -22.75 -32.68 -3.95
C LEU A 128 -23.29 -33.35 -2.67
N SER A 129 -22.47 -33.52 -1.63
CA SER A 129 -22.91 -34.04 -0.32
C SER A 129 -23.61 -32.96 0.54
N ALA A 130 -24.80 -32.53 0.16
CA ALA A 130 -25.61 -31.65 1.01
C ALA A 130 -26.33 -32.47 2.11
N PRO A 131 -26.34 -32.04 3.40
CA PRO A 131 -27.13 -32.71 4.42
C PRO A 131 -28.63 -32.45 4.20
N LYS A 132 -29.44 -33.49 4.45
CA LYS A 132 -30.91 -33.47 4.42
C LYS A 132 -31.46 -32.38 5.37
N PRO A 133 -32.58 -31.72 5.03
CA PRO A 133 -33.13 -30.65 5.86
C PRO A 133 -33.47 -31.19 7.26
N THR A 134 -32.99 -30.52 8.30
CA THR A 134 -33.39 -30.80 9.68
C THR A 134 -34.85 -30.37 9.83
N ARG A 135 -35.76 -31.33 9.99
CA ARG A 135 -37.16 -31.05 10.35
C ARG A 135 -37.20 -30.50 11.79
N ARG A 136 -37.66 -29.27 11.95
CA ARG A 136 -38.42 -28.81 13.11
C ARG A 136 -39.48 -27.84 12.62
#